data_AF-A0A3N5L9K5-F1
#
_entry.id   AF-A0A3N5L9K5-F1
#
_cell.length_a   1.000
_cell.length_b   1.000
_cell.length_c   1.000
_cell.angle_alpha   90.00
_cell.angle_beta   90.00
_cell.angle_gamma   90.00
#
_symmetry.space_group_name_H-M   'P 1'
#
loop_
_entity.id
_entity.type
_entity.pdbx_description
1 polymer ?
#
loop_
_entity_poly.entity_id
_entity_poly.type
_entity_poly.pdbx_seq_one_letter_code
_entity_poly.pdbx_strand_id
1 'polypeptide(L)'
;MKRIPFPLLLFVLAGAGKLYAQGTTTDGFRVEMLRNWTEQNVKWIICPAEKAVFKALTSDTEREAFIDAFWSRRDPDPQTTVNEAKQEHYKRMDFADGHFRENETRGSLTERGRVWVMYGPPRHREVHPRTSDNSFSCEIWQYDRTPDIGRNLDLEFADLHNTGEYRLKVTPEKRDDILTLWPCQEMIAGTLR
;
A
#
# COMPACT_ATOMS: atom_id res chain seq x y z
N MET A 1 -73.06 -29.95 33.46
CA MET A 1 -72.33 -31.02 34.18
C MET A 1 -71.02 -31.30 33.47
N LYS A 2 -69.88 -30.92 34.08
CA LYS A 2 -68.53 -31.55 34.09
C LYS A 2 -67.42 -30.49 34.34
N ARG A 3 -67.11 -30.36 35.63
CA ARG A 3 -65.86 -30.05 36.37
C ARG A 3 -64.64 -29.37 35.68
N ILE A 4 -64.16 -28.34 36.40
CA ILE A 4 -62.88 -27.54 36.51
C ILE A 4 -61.61 -28.46 36.69
N PRO A 5 -60.27 -28.06 36.67
CA PRO A 5 -59.50 -26.78 36.49
C PRO A 5 -58.23 -26.77 35.55
N PHE A 6 -57.62 -25.57 35.45
CA PHE A 6 -56.24 -25.17 35.04
C PHE A 6 -55.05 -25.98 35.65
N PRO A 7 -53.85 -25.99 35.03
CA PRO A 7 -52.72 -25.13 35.49
C PRO A 7 -51.88 -24.55 34.32
N LEU A 8 -51.52 -23.26 34.30
CA LEU A 8 -50.29 -22.67 34.84
C LEU A 8 -49.03 -23.48 34.56
N LEU A 9 -48.26 -23.06 33.54
CA LEU A 9 -46.84 -23.35 33.44
C LEU A 9 -46.08 -22.03 33.19
N LEU A 10 -45.51 -21.50 34.27
CA LEU A 10 -44.36 -20.60 34.22
C LEU A 10 -43.17 -21.39 33.65
N PHE A 11 -42.50 -20.85 32.63
CA PHE A 11 -41.07 -21.09 32.43
C PHE A 11 -40.33 -19.78 32.68
N VAL A 12 -39.77 -19.65 33.88
CA VAL A 12 -38.56 -18.86 34.08
C VAL A 12 -37.40 -19.77 33.70
N LEU A 13 -36.64 -19.42 32.66
CA LEU A 13 -35.24 -19.76 32.62
C LEU A 13 -34.43 -18.52 32.24
N ALA A 14 -33.51 -18.22 33.15
CA ALA A 14 -32.50 -17.21 33.05
C ALA A 14 -31.65 -17.43 31.79
N GLY A 15 -31.36 -16.32 31.12
CA GLY A 15 -30.37 -16.25 30.08
C GLY A 15 -29.98 -14.80 29.91
N ALA A 16 -29.17 -14.28 30.83
CA ALA A 16 -28.41 -13.06 30.60
C ALA A 16 -27.40 -13.34 29.48
N GLY A 17 -27.89 -13.41 28.25
CA GLY A 17 -27.06 -13.31 27.07
C GLY A 17 -26.52 -11.90 27.05
N LYS A 18 -25.28 -11.73 27.51
CA LYS A 18 -24.46 -10.60 27.09
C LYS A 18 -24.52 -10.59 25.57
N LEU A 19 -25.25 -9.62 25.01
CA LEU A 19 -25.06 -9.18 23.65
C LEU A 19 -23.61 -8.71 23.59
N TYR A 20 -22.71 -9.58 23.14
CA TYR A 20 -21.40 -9.16 22.70
C TYR A 20 -21.63 -8.33 21.45
N ALA A 21 -21.80 -7.02 21.63
CA ALA A 21 -21.53 -6.08 20.57
C ALA A 21 -20.06 -6.29 20.21
N GLN A 22 -19.79 -7.00 19.11
CA GLN A 22 -18.49 -6.96 18.45
C GLN A 22 -18.33 -5.55 17.87
N GLY A 23 -18.05 -4.59 18.74
CA GLY A 23 -17.43 -3.33 18.33
C GLY A 23 -15.98 -3.65 18.06
N THR A 24 -15.64 -3.95 16.80
CA THR A 24 -14.28 -3.71 16.33
C THR A 24 -14.10 -2.19 16.37
N THR A 25 -13.57 -1.72 17.49
CA THR A 25 -13.43 -0.30 17.81
C THR A 25 -12.49 0.33 16.78
N THR A 26 -12.83 1.53 16.29
CA THR A 26 -11.98 2.37 15.44
C THR A 26 -10.53 2.44 15.95
N ASP A 27 -10.36 2.33 17.28
CA ASP A 27 -9.06 2.26 17.95
C ASP A 27 -8.22 1.02 17.57
N GLY A 28 -8.83 -0.17 17.47
CA GLY A 28 -8.13 -1.39 17.06
C GLY A 28 -7.61 -1.31 15.62
N PHE A 29 -8.41 -0.76 14.70
CA PHE A 29 -7.96 -0.51 13.33
C PHE A 29 -6.82 0.52 13.26
N ARG A 30 -6.94 1.61 14.04
CA ARG A 30 -5.89 2.64 14.15
C ARG A 30 -4.57 2.06 14.64
N VAL A 31 -4.60 1.27 15.72
CA VAL A 31 -3.41 0.60 16.29
C VAL A 31 -2.74 -0.30 15.25
N GLU A 32 -3.52 -1.09 14.51
CA GLU A 32 -2.99 -1.98 13.48
C GLU A 32 -2.38 -1.19 12.30
N MET A 33 -3.05 -0.13 11.87
CA MET A 33 -2.55 0.77 10.84
C MET A 33 -1.20 1.37 11.25
N LEU A 34 -1.07 1.88 12.47
CA LEU A 34 0.18 2.45 12.98
C LEU A 34 1.30 1.40 13.04
N ARG A 35 1.01 0.18 13.48
CA ARG A 35 2.00 -0.90 13.56
C ARG A 35 2.55 -1.29 12.19
N ASN A 36 1.68 -1.35 11.18
CA ASN A 36 2.04 -1.80 9.84
C ASN A 36 2.35 -0.66 8.87
N TRP A 37 2.28 0.60 9.30
CA TRP A 37 2.40 1.77 8.43
C TRP A 37 3.68 1.74 7.58
N THR A 38 4.81 1.33 8.15
CA THR A 38 6.08 1.23 7.41
C THR A 38 6.12 0.11 6.38
N GLU A 39 5.35 -0.96 6.56
CA GLU A 39 5.32 -2.11 5.65
C GLU A 39 4.21 -2.01 4.61
N GLN A 40 3.17 -1.22 4.87
CA GLN A 40 2.00 -1.11 4.00
C GLN A 40 1.86 0.23 3.32
N ASN A 41 2.26 1.33 3.97
CA ASN A 41 1.94 2.68 3.51
C ASN A 41 3.17 3.38 2.91
N VAL A 42 4.34 3.20 3.50
CA VAL A 42 5.56 3.90 3.03
C VAL A 42 6.71 2.96 2.71
N LYS A 43 6.43 1.67 2.52
CA LYS A 43 7.43 0.60 2.33
C LYS A 43 8.55 0.94 1.34
N TRP A 44 8.20 1.63 0.25
CA TRP A 44 9.10 1.92 -0.86
C TRP A 44 9.85 3.24 -0.72
N ILE A 45 9.41 4.13 0.17
CA ILE A 45 9.95 5.50 0.31
C ILE A 45 10.54 5.79 1.70
N ILE A 46 10.31 4.89 2.67
CA ILE A 46 10.90 4.97 4.00
C ILE A 46 12.30 4.42 4.00
N CYS A 47 13.22 5.13 4.65
CA CYS A 47 14.61 4.71 4.70
C CYS A 47 14.88 3.64 5.74
N PRO A 48 15.92 2.81 5.56
CA PRO A 48 16.27 1.79 6.54
C PRO A 48 16.45 2.36 7.95
N ALA A 49 17.12 3.52 8.07
CA ALA A 49 17.30 4.23 9.33
C ALA A 49 15.97 4.76 9.91
N GLU A 50 15.14 5.41 9.09
CA GLU A 50 13.81 5.89 9.49
C GLU A 50 12.90 4.75 9.95
N LYS A 51 12.92 3.63 9.23
CA LYS A 51 12.18 2.41 9.56
C LYS A 51 12.65 1.79 10.87
N ALA A 52 13.96 1.76 11.11
CA ALA A 52 14.51 1.28 12.38
C ALA A 52 14.05 2.14 13.56
N VAL A 53 14.09 3.47 13.40
CA VAL A 53 13.56 4.41 14.40
C VAL A 53 12.08 4.16 14.66
N PHE A 54 11.25 4.08 13.61
CA PHE A 54 9.81 3.86 13.76
C PHE A 54 9.49 2.56 14.49
N LYS A 55 10.22 1.47 14.20
CA LYS A 55 10.03 0.17 14.84
C LYS A 55 10.42 0.17 16.32
N ALA A 56 11.31 1.07 16.75
CA ALA A 56 11.70 1.22 18.15
C ALA A 56 10.68 2.02 18.98
N LEU A 57 9.76 2.75 18.34
CA LEU A 57 8.72 3.52 19.04
C LEU A 57 7.72 2.57 19.71
N THR A 58 7.39 2.86 20.97
CA THR A 58 6.56 1.95 21.78
C THR A 58 5.12 2.41 21.87
N SER A 59 4.89 3.73 21.88
CA SER A 59 3.56 4.33 21.98
C SER A 59 2.99 4.73 20.61
N ASP A 60 1.65 4.77 20.52
CA ASP A 60 0.97 5.23 19.31
C ASP A 60 1.19 6.72 19.07
N THR A 61 1.23 7.53 20.13
CA THR A 61 1.49 8.98 20.06
C THR A 61 2.86 9.27 19.47
N GLU A 62 3.89 8.52 19.84
CA GLU A 62 5.21 8.63 19.22
C GLU A 62 5.18 8.26 17.73
N ARG A 63 4.43 7.21 17.36
CA ARG A 63 4.27 6.80 15.95
C ARG A 63 3.55 7.86 15.14
N GLU A 64 2.48 8.44 15.65
CA GLU A 64 1.74 9.53 15.02
C GLU A 64 2.65 10.75 14.80
N ALA A 65 3.37 11.18 15.84
CA ALA A 65 4.34 12.27 15.73
C ALA A 65 5.45 11.98 14.70
N PHE A 66 5.91 10.73 14.62
CA PHE A 66 6.87 10.32 13.60
C PHE A 66 6.29 10.43 12.19
N ILE A 67 5.06 9.98 11.97
CA ILE A 67 4.39 10.02 10.66
C ILE A 67 4.20 11.47 10.21
N ASP A 68 3.81 12.35 11.11
CA ASP A 68 3.67 13.78 10.82
C ASP A 68 5.02 14.39 10.44
N ALA A 69 6.08 14.12 11.22
CA ALA A 69 7.43 14.59 10.90
C ALA A 69 7.98 13.99 9.60
N PHE A 70 7.67 12.73 9.31
CA PHE A 70 8.09 12.03 8.08
C PHE A 70 7.56 12.74 6.84
N TRP A 71 6.28 13.12 6.85
CA TRP A 71 5.64 13.82 5.75
C TRP A 71 6.02 15.29 5.70
N SER A 72 6.08 15.98 6.84
CA SER A 72 6.48 17.39 6.90
C SER A 72 7.88 17.64 6.29
N ARG A 73 8.84 16.72 6.49
CA ARG A 73 10.16 16.80 5.83
C ARG A 73 10.12 16.59 4.31
N ARG A 74 9.04 16.02 3.78
CA ARG A 74 8.84 15.71 2.36
C ARG A 74 7.82 16.64 1.71
N ASP A 75 7.41 17.69 2.40
CA ASP A 75 6.46 18.69 1.92
C ASP A 75 7.10 19.61 0.89
N PRO A 76 6.69 19.58 -0.40
CA PRO A 76 7.28 20.43 -1.41
C PRO A 76 6.93 21.91 -1.23
N ASP A 77 5.73 22.21 -0.71
CA ASP A 77 5.28 23.57 -0.46
C ASP A 77 4.59 23.70 0.90
N PRO A 78 5.36 23.97 1.98
CA PRO A 78 4.82 24.16 3.32
C PRO A 78 3.88 25.37 3.47
N GLN A 79 3.71 26.22 2.43
CA GLN A 79 2.77 27.34 2.47
C GLN A 79 1.33 26.91 2.19
N THR A 80 1.13 25.72 1.60
CA THR A 80 -0.21 25.20 1.35
C THR A 80 -0.76 24.52 2.60
N THR A 81 -2.08 24.37 2.67
CA THR A 81 -2.73 23.70 3.81
C THR A 81 -2.56 22.19 3.78
N VAL A 82 -1.98 21.62 2.73
CA VAL A 82 -1.93 20.18 2.49
C VAL A 82 -0.57 19.78 1.94
N ASN A 83 -0.04 18.67 2.41
CA ASN A 83 1.20 18.14 1.88
C ASN A 83 0.96 17.45 0.53
N GLU A 84 1.39 18.05 -0.59
CA GLU A 84 1.12 17.53 -1.94
C GLU A 84 1.80 16.18 -2.18
N ALA A 85 3.01 15.99 -1.66
CA ALA A 85 3.74 14.74 -1.80
C ALA A 85 3.01 13.59 -1.10
N LYS A 86 2.49 13.82 0.11
CA LYS A 86 1.66 12.86 0.86
C LYS A 86 0.40 12.53 0.08
N GLN A 87 -0.33 13.53 -0.42
CA GLN A 87 -1.56 13.31 -1.18
C GLN A 87 -1.32 12.48 -2.44
N GLU A 88 -0.33 12.88 -3.25
CA GLU A 88 -0.01 12.19 -4.49
C GLU A 88 0.50 10.76 -4.23
N HIS A 89 1.29 10.55 -3.16
CA HIS A 89 1.72 9.21 -2.75
C HIS A 89 0.52 8.30 -2.45
N TYR A 90 -0.40 8.73 -1.58
CA TYR A 90 -1.57 7.91 -1.24
C TYR A 90 -2.51 7.72 -2.44
N LYS A 91 -2.68 8.72 -3.30
CA LYS A 91 -3.42 8.59 -4.55
C LYS A 91 -2.82 7.53 -5.48
N ARG A 92 -1.48 7.46 -5.59
CA ARG A 92 -0.80 6.42 -6.39
C ARG A 92 -0.96 5.04 -5.77
N MET A 93 -0.94 4.95 -4.45
CA MET A 93 -1.21 3.70 -3.74
C MET A 93 -2.62 3.19 -4.02
N ASP A 94 -3.64 4.05 -3.88
CA ASP A 94 -5.04 3.69 -4.14
C ASP A 94 -5.22 3.20 -5.59
N PHE A 95 -4.60 3.90 -6.55
CA PHE A 95 -4.60 3.44 -7.94
C PHE A 95 -3.95 2.06 -8.07
N ALA A 96 -2.76 1.88 -7.51
CA ALA A 96 -2.02 0.63 -7.60
C ALA A 96 -2.81 -0.52 -6.97
N ASP A 97 -3.44 -0.30 -5.82
CA ASP A 97 -4.26 -1.30 -5.13
C ASP A 97 -5.49 -1.72 -5.94
N GLY A 98 -6.07 -0.80 -6.72
CA GLY A 98 -7.18 -1.08 -7.62
C GLY A 98 -6.80 -1.78 -8.94
N HIS A 99 -5.56 -1.63 -9.43
CA HIS A 99 -5.16 -2.05 -10.78
C HIS A 99 -4.09 -3.14 -10.83
N PHE A 100 -3.25 -3.24 -9.81
CA PHE A 100 -2.06 -4.11 -9.81
C PHE A 100 -2.08 -5.15 -8.69
N ARG A 101 -3.26 -5.49 -8.17
CA ARG A 101 -3.43 -6.56 -7.19
C ARG A 101 -3.05 -7.90 -7.82
N GLU A 102 -2.22 -8.66 -7.11
CA GLU A 102 -1.73 -9.97 -7.55
C GLU A 102 -2.00 -10.99 -6.45
N ASN A 103 -2.90 -11.94 -6.70
CA ASN A 103 -3.36 -12.90 -5.69
C ASN A 103 -3.86 -12.17 -4.42
N GLU A 104 -3.31 -12.52 -3.25
CA GLU A 104 -3.60 -11.86 -1.97
C GLU A 104 -2.74 -10.62 -1.71
N THR A 105 -1.84 -10.25 -2.64
CA THR A 105 -0.92 -9.12 -2.47
C THR A 105 -1.61 -7.83 -2.90
N ARG A 106 -1.66 -6.86 -2.00
CA ARG A 106 -2.13 -5.50 -2.29
C ARG A 106 -1.35 -4.92 -3.46
N GLY A 107 -2.03 -4.25 -4.38
CA GLY A 107 -1.41 -3.83 -5.63
C GLY A 107 -0.24 -2.87 -5.42
N SER A 108 -0.32 -1.94 -4.47
CA SER A 108 0.79 -1.06 -4.10
C SER A 108 2.01 -1.80 -3.54
N LEU A 109 1.88 -3.09 -3.17
CA LEU A 109 2.95 -3.93 -2.65
C LEU A 109 3.53 -4.90 -3.70
N THR A 110 2.98 -4.94 -4.91
CA THR A 110 3.52 -5.72 -6.05
C THR A 110 4.65 -4.97 -6.74
N GLU A 111 5.36 -5.63 -7.67
CA GLU A 111 6.47 -4.98 -8.38
C GLU A 111 5.98 -3.89 -9.35
N ARG A 112 4.84 -4.12 -10.03
CA ARG A 112 4.16 -3.08 -10.83
C ARG A 112 3.69 -1.92 -9.95
N GLY A 113 3.00 -2.20 -8.85
CA GLY A 113 2.53 -1.13 -7.98
C GLY A 113 3.64 -0.38 -7.27
N ARG A 114 4.77 -1.03 -6.95
CA ARG A 114 5.98 -0.35 -6.45
C ARG A 114 6.45 0.72 -7.43
N VAL A 115 6.63 0.35 -8.70
CA VAL A 115 7.05 1.30 -9.75
C VAL A 115 6.04 2.43 -9.92
N TRP A 116 4.73 2.12 -9.88
CA TRP A 116 3.68 3.15 -9.96
C TRP A 116 3.68 4.10 -8.76
N VAL A 117 3.87 3.60 -7.54
CA VAL A 117 3.94 4.44 -6.34
C VAL A 117 5.17 5.35 -6.38
N MET A 118 6.32 4.80 -6.73
CA MET A 118 7.58 5.54 -6.77
C MET A 118 7.60 6.59 -7.89
N TYR A 119 7.27 6.18 -9.12
CA TYR A 119 7.49 7.00 -10.32
C TYR A 119 6.21 7.60 -10.90
N GLY A 120 5.05 7.19 -10.42
CA GLY A 120 3.77 7.62 -10.97
C GLY A 120 3.43 6.92 -12.30
N PRO A 121 2.39 7.42 -13.00
CA PRO A 121 1.98 6.85 -14.28
C PRO A 121 3.08 6.99 -15.34
N PRO A 122 3.31 5.96 -16.18
CA PRO A 122 4.17 6.09 -17.34
C PRO A 122 3.53 6.99 -18.40
N ARG A 123 4.35 7.52 -19.31
CA ARG A 123 3.86 8.24 -20.49
C ARG A 123 3.06 7.33 -21.40
N HIS A 124 3.57 6.12 -21.60
CA HIS A 124 2.90 5.10 -22.40
C HIS A 124 2.88 3.78 -21.64
N ARG A 125 1.73 3.09 -21.71
CA ARG A 125 1.53 1.77 -21.13
C ARG A 125 0.86 0.88 -22.15
N GLU A 126 1.57 -0.16 -22.56
CA GLU A 126 1.06 -1.22 -23.42
C GLU A 126 0.76 -2.45 -22.59
N VAL A 127 -0.36 -3.12 -22.87
CA VAL A 127 -0.76 -4.36 -22.22
C VAL A 127 -0.88 -5.43 -23.29
N HIS A 128 -0.06 -6.47 -23.16
CA HIS A 128 0.02 -7.60 -24.09
C HIS A 128 -0.50 -8.84 -23.35
N PRO A 129 -1.79 -9.18 -23.49
CA PRO A 129 -2.33 -10.38 -22.86
C PRO A 129 -1.73 -11.63 -23.51
N ARG A 130 -1.70 -12.73 -22.75
CA ARG A 130 -1.35 -14.04 -23.30
C ARG A 130 -2.29 -14.41 -24.45
N THR A 131 -1.71 -14.75 -25.61
CA THR A 131 -2.47 -15.09 -26.84
C THR A 131 -2.36 -16.55 -27.26
N SER A 132 -1.37 -17.27 -26.74
CA SER A 132 -1.13 -18.69 -27.05
C SER A 132 -0.38 -19.40 -25.92
N ASP A 133 -0.30 -20.73 -25.99
CA ASP A 133 0.35 -21.54 -24.96
C ASP A 133 1.83 -21.24 -24.77
N ASN A 134 2.52 -20.81 -25.84
CA ASN A 134 3.94 -20.45 -25.86
C ASN A 134 4.21 -18.96 -25.55
N SER A 135 3.21 -18.20 -25.10
CA SER A 135 3.36 -16.79 -24.74
C SER A 135 3.04 -16.56 -23.26
N PHE A 136 3.56 -15.46 -22.70
CA PHE A 136 3.23 -14.94 -21.37
C PHE A 136 2.50 -13.59 -21.52
N SER A 137 1.74 -13.21 -20.51
CA SER A 137 1.19 -11.85 -20.44
C SER A 137 2.30 -10.87 -20.03
N CYS A 138 2.41 -9.73 -20.68
CA CYS A 138 3.33 -8.68 -20.28
C CYS A 138 2.74 -7.27 -20.43
N GLU A 139 3.37 -6.32 -19.75
CA GLU A 139 3.10 -4.89 -19.89
C GLU A 139 4.41 -4.15 -20.13
N ILE A 140 4.38 -3.16 -21.03
CA ILE A 140 5.54 -2.31 -21.32
C ILE A 140 5.19 -0.89 -20.91
N TRP A 141 5.97 -0.34 -19.98
CA TRP A 141 5.77 1.00 -19.43
C TRP A 141 6.93 1.90 -19.85
N GLN A 142 6.63 3.00 -20.52
CA GLN A 142 7.63 3.92 -21.05
C GLN A 142 7.64 5.23 -20.26
N TYR A 143 8.80 5.62 -19.77
CA TYR A 143 9.03 6.88 -19.06
C TYR A 143 10.04 7.76 -19.82
N ASP A 144 9.67 9.00 -20.11
CA ASP A 144 10.55 9.95 -20.83
C ASP A 144 11.75 10.36 -20.00
N ARG A 145 11.49 10.75 -18.75
CA ARG A 145 12.50 11.22 -17.81
C ARG A 145 12.10 10.76 -16.41
N THR A 146 12.93 9.94 -15.82
CA THR A 146 12.90 9.65 -14.39
C THR A 146 14.16 10.27 -13.77
N PRO A 147 14.03 11.19 -12.80
CA PRO A 147 15.17 11.93 -12.23
C PRO A 147 16.36 11.04 -11.86
N ASP A 148 16.09 9.84 -11.34
CA ASP A 148 17.10 8.97 -10.72
C ASP A 148 17.62 7.84 -11.62
N ILE A 149 16.88 7.50 -12.69
CA ILE A 149 17.11 6.27 -13.47
C ILE A 149 17.45 6.55 -14.94
N GLY A 150 17.24 7.79 -15.40
CA GLY A 150 17.65 8.28 -16.71
C GLY A 150 16.51 8.74 -17.61
N ARG A 151 16.73 8.67 -18.91
CA ARG A 151 15.75 9.07 -19.94
C ARG A 151 15.35 7.86 -20.78
N ASN A 152 14.14 7.89 -21.33
CA ASN A 152 13.58 6.86 -22.20
C ASN A 152 13.71 5.46 -21.58
N LEU A 153 13.16 5.31 -20.37
CA LEU A 153 13.17 4.07 -19.64
C LEU A 153 11.96 3.23 -20.03
N ASP A 154 12.23 2.08 -20.62
CA ASP A 154 11.22 1.07 -20.92
C ASP A 154 11.30 -0.05 -19.86
N LEU A 155 10.19 -0.27 -19.18
CA LEU A 155 10.04 -1.30 -18.15
C LEU A 155 9.07 -2.37 -18.66
N GLU A 156 9.58 -3.57 -18.92
CA GLU A 156 8.75 -4.73 -19.27
C GLU A 156 8.45 -5.53 -17.99
N PHE A 157 7.17 -5.65 -17.64
CA PHE A 157 6.69 -6.53 -16.59
C PHE A 157 6.06 -7.76 -17.22
N ALA A 158 6.42 -8.96 -16.79
CA ALA A 158 5.87 -10.21 -17.33
C ALA A 158 5.45 -11.20 -16.26
N ASP A 159 4.35 -11.89 -16.53
CA ASP A 159 3.90 -13.08 -15.80
C ASP A 159 4.42 -14.34 -16.51
N LEU A 160 5.69 -14.66 -16.30
CA LEU A 160 6.41 -15.73 -17.00
C LEU A 160 5.87 -17.13 -16.72
N HIS A 161 5.17 -17.30 -15.59
CA HIS A 161 4.69 -18.60 -15.11
C HIS A 161 3.16 -18.71 -15.16
N ASN A 162 2.48 -17.69 -15.69
CA ASN A 162 1.02 -17.63 -15.75
C ASN A 162 0.36 -17.79 -14.36
N THR A 163 0.97 -17.18 -13.34
CA THR A 163 0.51 -17.19 -11.94
C THR A 163 -0.25 -15.93 -11.57
N GLY A 164 -0.33 -14.95 -12.48
CA GLY A 164 -0.82 -13.60 -12.21
C GLY A 164 0.22 -12.69 -11.56
N GLU A 165 1.45 -13.16 -11.32
CA GLU A 165 2.50 -12.38 -10.67
C GLU A 165 3.44 -11.77 -11.72
N TYR A 166 3.41 -10.44 -11.84
CA TYR A 166 4.24 -9.75 -12.81
C TYR A 166 5.59 -9.39 -12.17
N ARG A 167 6.66 -9.67 -12.91
CA ARG A 167 8.04 -9.34 -12.51
C ARG A 167 8.71 -8.52 -13.62
N LEU A 168 9.53 -7.57 -13.21
CA LEU A 168 10.31 -6.71 -14.08
C LEU A 168 11.39 -7.54 -14.78
N LYS A 169 11.36 -7.54 -16.10
CA LYS A 169 12.31 -8.25 -16.95
C LYS A 169 13.51 -7.36 -17.27
N VAL A 170 14.41 -7.24 -16.30
CA VAL A 170 15.70 -6.55 -16.45
C VAL A 170 16.80 -7.36 -15.77
N THR A 171 18.07 -7.01 -15.98
CA THR A 171 19.16 -7.66 -15.24
C THR A 171 19.07 -7.35 -13.75
N PRO A 172 19.59 -8.21 -12.85
CA PRO A 172 19.56 -7.96 -11.41
C PRO A 172 20.14 -6.59 -11.02
N GLU A 173 21.24 -6.18 -11.64
CA GLU A 173 21.88 -4.89 -11.37
C GLU A 173 20.96 -3.73 -11.77
N LYS A 174 20.37 -3.79 -12.98
CA LYS A 174 19.45 -2.76 -13.45
C LYS A 174 18.15 -2.75 -12.65
N ARG A 175 17.71 -3.90 -12.15
CA ARG A 175 16.56 -4.02 -11.25
C ARG A 175 16.83 -3.30 -9.95
N ASP A 176 18.00 -3.50 -9.36
CA ASP A 176 18.39 -2.82 -8.13
C ASP A 176 18.51 -1.32 -8.36
N ASP A 177 19.02 -0.88 -9.51
CA ASP A 177 18.97 0.53 -9.90
C ASP A 177 17.53 1.04 -9.94
N ILE A 178 16.64 0.39 -10.68
CA ILE A 178 15.24 0.87 -10.85
C ILE A 178 14.46 0.83 -9.54
N LEU A 179 14.68 -0.19 -8.70
CA LEU A 179 13.83 -0.44 -7.55
C LEU A 179 14.43 0.12 -6.25
N THR A 180 15.74 0.19 -6.12
CA THR A 180 16.43 0.55 -4.86
C THR A 180 16.93 2.00 -4.87
N LEU A 181 17.04 2.66 -6.04
CA LEU A 181 17.55 4.03 -6.14
C LEU A 181 16.64 5.14 -5.61
N TRP A 182 15.52 4.85 -4.92
CA TRP A 182 14.82 5.96 -4.25
C TRP A 182 15.78 6.59 -3.24
N PRO A 183 16.23 7.85 -3.45
CA PRO A 183 17.33 8.39 -2.67
C PRO A 183 16.81 8.66 -1.27
N CYS A 184 17.15 7.74 -0.37
CA CYS A 184 16.94 7.92 1.05
C CYS A 184 17.70 9.09 1.65
N GLN A 185 18.61 9.70 0.87
CA GLN A 185 19.51 10.75 1.31
C GLN A 185 19.36 12.09 0.58
N GLU A 186 18.52 12.23 -0.45
CA GLU A 186 18.40 13.50 -1.20
C GLU A 186 16.95 13.93 -1.49
N MET A 187 16.21 14.30 -0.45
CA MET A 187 14.97 15.08 -0.59
C MET A 187 15.06 16.44 0.11
N ILE A 188 16.28 16.96 0.32
CA ILE A 188 16.51 18.32 0.88
C ILE A 188 16.63 19.40 -0.21
N ALA A 189 16.78 19.06 -1.49
CA ALA A 189 16.89 20.07 -2.55
C ALA A 189 15.84 19.82 -3.63
N GLY A 190 14.81 20.67 -3.64
CA GLY A 190 13.65 20.51 -4.49
C GLY A 190 13.98 20.38 -5.97
N THR A 191 13.33 19.43 -6.64
CA THR A 191 12.89 19.52 -8.04
C THR A 191 11.83 18.43 -8.25
N LEU A 192 10.60 18.72 -7.84
CA LEU A 192 9.43 18.25 -8.57
C LEU A 192 8.91 19.47 -9.33
N ARG A 193 9.45 19.67 -10.54
CA ARG A 193 8.91 20.55 -11.58
C ARG A 193 8.70 19.73 -12.84
#